data_AF-A0A845VPW9-F1
#
_entry.id   AF-A0A845VPW9-F1
#
_cell.length_a   1.000
_cell.length_b   1.000
_cell.length_c   1.000
_cell.angle_alpha   90.00
_cell.angle_beta   90.00
_cell.angle_gamma   90.00
#
_symmetry.space_group_name_H-M   'P 1'
#
loop_
_entity.id
_entity.type
_entity.pdbx_description
1 polymer ?
#
loop_
_entity_poly.entity_id
_entity_poly.type
_entity_poly.pdbx_seq_one_letter_code
_entity_poly.pdbx_strand_id
1 'polypeptide(L)' 'MPFFSSADLSDANLKGADLTDANLSRAIVDNTQFGDNSGIDESIKLDLIERGAMFEDVPGDSSESVTPSEIPQTNGIN' A
#
# COMPACT_ATOMS: atom_id res chain seq x y z
N MET A 1 -25.35 18.54 -5.18
CA MET A 1 -24.12 17.73 -5.30
C MET A 1 -23.44 17.72 -3.93
N PRO A 2 -23.50 16.64 -3.13
CA PRO A 2 -22.79 16.61 -1.85
C PRO A 2 -21.37 16.08 -2.08
N PHE A 3 -20.38 16.90 -1.72
CA PHE A 3 -19.00 16.46 -1.60
C PHE A 3 -18.89 15.62 -0.32
N PHE A 4 -18.96 14.30 -0.43
CA PHE A 4 -18.38 13.44 0.61
C PHE A 4 -16.88 13.43 0.34
N SER A 5 -16.16 14.40 0.90
CA SER A 5 -14.70 14.44 0.78
C SER A 5 -14.12 13.24 1.52
N SER A 6 -13.71 12.24 0.76
CA SER A 6 -12.74 11.24 1.20
C SER A 6 -11.58 11.92 1.93
N ALA A 7 -11.13 11.33 3.04
CA ALA A 7 -9.92 11.81 3.72
C ALA A 7 -8.72 11.45 2.85
N ASP A 8 -8.01 12.45 2.36
CA ASP A 8 -6.76 12.23 1.64
C ASP A 8 -5.61 12.07 2.64
N LEU A 9 -5.07 10.86 2.70
CA LEU A 9 -3.94 10.47 3.54
C LEU A 9 -2.72 10.10 2.68
N SER A 10 -2.74 10.38 1.39
CA SER A 10 -1.63 10.04 0.50
C SER A 10 -0.30 10.56 1.03
N ASP A 11 0.74 9.72 0.93
CA ASP A 11 2.09 9.97 1.47
C ASP A 11 2.17 10.20 3.00
N ALA A 12 1.09 9.98 3.76
CA ALA A 12 1.12 10.17 5.21
C ALA A 12 1.88 9.03 5.91
N ASN A 13 2.52 9.36 7.04
CA ASN A 13 3.13 8.38 7.92
C ASN A 13 2.23 8.14 9.13
N LEU A 14 1.59 6.97 9.17
CA LEU A 14 0.70 6.52 10.24
C LEU A 14 1.30 5.38 11.06
N LYS A 15 2.60 5.11 10.97
CA LYS A 15 3.24 4.06 11.77
C LYS A 15 3.03 4.29 13.28
N GLY A 16 2.64 3.24 14.00
CA GLY A 16 2.34 3.25 15.43
C GLY A 16 1.09 4.04 15.81
N ALA A 17 0.30 4.53 14.83
CA ALA A 17 -0.93 5.25 15.12
C ALA A 17 -2.01 4.28 15.62
N ASP A 18 -2.77 4.73 16.61
CA ASP A 18 -3.98 4.07 17.05
C ASP A 18 -5.12 4.39 16.09
N LEU A 19 -5.59 3.36 15.38
CA LEU A 19 -6.67 3.39 14.40
C LEU A 19 -7.87 2.56 14.86
N THR A 20 -7.93 2.23 16.16
CA THR A 20 -9.10 1.63 16.80
C THR A 20 -10.28 2.60 16.57
N ASP A 21 -11.28 2.18 15.80
CA ASP A 21 -12.44 2.97 15.35
C ASP A 21 -12.22 3.96 14.18
N ALA A 22 -11.05 3.97 13.53
CA ALA A 22 -10.83 4.79 12.34
C ALA A 22 -11.59 4.24 11.11
N ASN A 23 -12.44 5.06 10.49
CA ASN A 23 -13.13 4.67 9.25
C ASN A 23 -12.29 5.01 8.01
N LEU A 24 -11.54 4.03 7.52
CA LEU A 24 -10.68 4.16 6.33
C LEU A 24 -11.35 3.69 5.03
N SER A 25 -12.63 3.31 5.06
CA SER A 25 -13.34 2.71 3.90
C SER A 25 -13.40 3.59 2.65
N ARG A 26 -13.26 4.92 2.80
CA ARG A 26 -13.26 5.88 1.69
C ARG A 26 -12.03 6.78 1.66
N ALA A 27 -11.06 6.56 2.53
CA ALA A 27 -9.84 7.37 2.55
C ALA A 27 -9.03 7.17 1.25
N ILE A 28 -8.15 8.10 0.91
CA ILE A 28 -7.11 7.88 -0.10
C ILE A 28 -5.85 7.55 0.69
N VAL A 29 -5.29 6.37 0.47
CA VAL A 29 -4.15 5.85 1.26
C VAL A 29 -2.96 5.49 0.37
N ASP A 30 -2.90 6.12 -0.80
CA ASP A 30 -1.85 5.88 -1.77
C ASP A 30 -0.50 6.30 -1.19
N ASN A 31 0.48 5.39 -1.22
CA ASN A 31 1.80 5.59 -0.62
C ASN A 31 1.79 5.95 0.88
N THR A 32 0.69 5.66 1.59
CA THR A 32 0.58 5.87 3.05
C THR A 32 1.34 4.78 3.79
N GLN A 33 2.14 5.16 4.77
CA GLN A 33 2.94 4.22 5.55
C GLN A 33 2.20 3.80 6.82
N PHE A 34 1.96 2.49 6.94
CA PHE A 34 1.41 1.83 8.11
C PHE A 34 2.44 0.86 8.70
N GLY A 35 2.28 0.53 9.98
CA GLY A 35 3.16 -0.36 10.75
C GLY A 35 2.80 -0.28 12.21
N ASP A 36 2.71 -1.42 12.91
CA ASP A 36 2.29 -1.49 14.32
C ASP A 36 1.02 -0.67 14.66
N ASN A 37 0.03 -0.66 13.76
CA ASN A 37 -1.21 0.08 13.97
C ASN A 37 -2.21 -0.70 14.82
N SER A 38 -2.72 -0.08 15.89
CA SER A 38 -3.82 -0.65 16.67
C SER A 38 -5.14 -0.47 15.90
N GLY A 39 -6.01 -1.48 15.92
CA GLY A 39 -7.32 -1.42 15.24
C GLY A 39 -7.30 -1.70 13.74
N ILE A 40 -6.15 -2.04 13.15
CA ILE A 40 -6.08 -2.61 11.79
C ILE A 40 -6.08 -4.13 11.89
N ASP A 41 -7.17 -4.74 11.45
CA ASP A 41 -7.25 -6.18 11.23
C ASP A 41 -6.59 -6.59 9.91
N GLU A 42 -6.30 -7.89 9.74
CA GLU A 42 -5.68 -8.44 8.53
C GLU A 42 -6.50 -8.14 7.26
N SER A 43 -7.84 -8.12 7.36
CA SER A 43 -8.72 -7.76 6.25
C SER A 43 -8.56 -6.30 5.82
N ILE A 44 -8.50 -5.37 6.80
CA ILE A 44 -8.29 -3.94 6.54
C ILE A 44 -6.87 -3.71 6.01
N LYS A 45 -5.88 -4.40 6.57
CA LYS A 45 -4.50 -4.36 6.09
C LYS A 45 -4.41 -4.72 4.60
N LEU A 46 -5.05 -5.82 4.19
CA LEU A 46 -5.07 -6.24 2.78
C LEU A 46 -5.78 -5.22 1.88
N ASP A 47 -6.95 -4.71 2.28
CA ASP A 47 -7.66 -3.66 1.52
C ASP A 47 -6.79 -2.41 1.34
N LEU A 48 -6.11 -1.97 2.40
CA LEU A 48 -5.22 -0.81 2.35
C LEU A 48 -4.04 -1.05 1.43
N ILE A 49 -3.41 -2.24 1.49
CA ILE A 49 -2.30 -2.61 0.59
C ILE A 49 -2.77 -2.63 -0.87
N GLU A 50 -3.93 -3.22 -1.17
CA GLU A 50 -4.52 -3.20 -2.51
C GLU A 50 -4.78 -1.78 -3.02
N ARG A 51 -5.02 -0.83 -2.10
CA ARG A 51 -5.24 0.60 -2.39
C ARG A 51 -3.96 1.43 -2.46
N GLY A 52 -2.78 0.82 -2.32
CA GLY A 52 -1.48 1.49 -2.42
C GLY A 52 -0.81 1.83 -1.09
N ALA A 53 -1.33 1.34 0.04
CA ALA A 53 -0.69 1.53 1.33
C ALA A 53 0.56 0.65 1.50
N MET A 54 1.58 1.17 2.18
CA MET A 54 2.82 0.48 2.48
C MET A 54 2.84 0.00 3.94
N PHE A 55 3.09 -1.28 4.18
CA PHE A 55 3.26 -1.82 5.53
C PHE A 55 4.70 -2.29 5.76
N GLU A 56 5.31 -1.88 6.86
CA GLU A 56 6.68 -2.28 7.24
C GLU A 56 6.77 -3.76 7.65
N ASP A 57 5.69 -4.31 8.21
CA ASP A 57 5.61 -5.69 8.68
C ASP A 57 5.19 -6.71 7.60
N VAL A 58 5.24 -6.34 6.32
CA VAL A 58 5.03 -7.29 5.22
C VAL A 58 6.40 -7.66 4.67
N PRO A 59 7.07 -8.68 5.25
CA PRO A 59 8.31 -9.18 4.68
C PRO A 59 7.97 -9.99 3.41
N GLY A 60 8.02 -9.33 2.27
CA GLY A 60 8.13 -10.01 0.98
C GLY A 60 6.90 -10.00 0.08
N ASP A 61 6.48 -8.81 -0.36
CA ASP A 61 6.29 -8.64 -1.81
C ASP A 61 6.81 -7.29 -2.28
N SER A 62 8.05 -7.00 -1.92
CA SER A 62 8.86 -6.05 -2.65
C SER A 62 9.36 -6.71 -3.95
N SER A 63 8.49 -7.13 -4.88
CA SER A 63 8.86 -7.53 -6.25
C SER A 63 7.66 -7.80 -7.18
N GLU A 64 6.76 -6.83 -7.38
CA GLU A 64 6.07 -6.70 -8.68
C GLU A 64 6.44 -5.40 -9.40
N SER A 65 7.71 -5.01 -9.28
CA SER A 65 8.42 -4.40 -10.40
C SER A 65 8.82 -5.48 -11.41
N VAL A 66 7.88 -6.30 -11.88
CA VAL A 66 8.07 -7.00 -13.15
C VAL A 66 7.73 -5.97 -14.22
N THR A 67 8.63 -5.00 -14.44
CA THR A 67 8.78 -4.55 -15.81
C THR A 67 9.24 -5.80 -16.56
N PRO A 68 8.51 -6.31 -17.57
CA PRO A 68 9.15 -7.17 -18.55
C PRO A 68 10.08 -6.25 -19.34
N SER A 69 11.23 -5.91 -18.75
CA SER A 69 12.38 -5.44 -19.52
C SER A 69 12.87 -6.68 -20.26
N GLU A 70 12.16 -7.03 -21.32
CA GLU A 70 12.55 -8.04 -22.27
C GLU A 70 13.74 -7.48 -23.05
N ILE A 71 14.92 -7.52 -22.43
CA ILE A 71 16.17 -7.48 -23.15
C ILE A 71 16.46 -8.94 -23.49
N PRO A 72 16.22 -9.39 -24.74
CA PRO A 72 16.70 -10.70 -25.14
C PRO A 72 18.22 -10.68 -25.05
N GLN A 73 18.77 -11.34 -24.03
CA GLN A 73 20.20 -11.56 -23.95
C GLN A 73 20.60 -12.48 -25.11
N THR A 74 21.25 -11.83 -26.07
CA THR A 74 22.30 -12.34 -26.94
C THR A 74 22.74 -13.78 -26.64
N ASN A 75 22.52 -14.67 -27.61
CA ASN A 75 23.48 -15.75 -27.82
C ASN A 75 24.08 -15.54 -29.21
N GLY A 76 25.22 -14.85 -29.23
CA GLY A 76 26.06 -14.79 -30.40
C GLY A 76 26.73 -16.12 -30.67
N ILE A 77 27.19 -16.25 -31.93
CA ILE A 77 28.39 -16.97 -32.37
C ILE A 77 28.41 -18.49 -32.13
N ASN A 78 28.06 -19.27 -33.15
CA ASN A 78 29.00 -19.92 -34.09
C ASN A 78 28.25 -20.67 -35.19
#